data_AF-A0A9R0W2S7-F1
#
_entry.id   AF-A0A9R0W2S7-F1
#
_cell.length_a   1.000
_cell.length_b   1.000
_cell.length_c   1.000
_cell.angle_alpha   90.00
_cell.angle_beta   90.00
_cell.angle_gamma   90.00
#
_symmetry.space_group_name_H-M   'P 1'
#
loop_
_entity.id
_entity.type
_entity.pdbx_description
1 polymer ?
#
loop_
_entity_poly.entity_id
_entity_poly.type
_entity_poly.pdbx_seq_one_letter_code
_entity_poly.pdbx_strand_id
1 'polypeptide(L)'
;MERCDCIEPLWPTDELLIKYQYISDFFIALAYFSIPLELIYFVKKSSFFPYRWVLIQFGAFIVLCGATHLINLWTFTTHTKTVAMVMTVAKVSTAVVSCATALMLVHIIPDLLSVKTRELFLKNKAEELDWEMGLIRTQEETGRHVRMLTHEIRSTLDRHTILKTTIVELGRTLGLEECALWMPSRSGSSLQLSHTLRHQITVGSSISINLPVINQVFSSNRAIIIPHTSPLARIRPLAGRYVPPEVAAVRVPLLNLSNFQINDWPELSAKSYAIMVLMLPSDSARNWHVHELELVEVVADQLDERLKWPSVLGMIS
;
A
#
# COMPACT_ATOMS: atom_id res chain seq x y z
N MET A 1 -66.90 -88.41 -35.57
CA MET A 1 -66.19 -88.60 -34.28
C MET A 1 -64.72 -88.44 -34.57
N GLU A 2 -63.93 -87.56 -33.97
CA GLU A 2 -64.08 -86.63 -32.84
C GLU A 2 -63.13 -85.46 -33.13
N ARG A 3 -63.52 -84.23 -32.78
CA ARG A 3 -62.62 -83.07 -32.75
C ARG A 3 -62.40 -82.76 -31.27
N CYS A 4 -61.18 -82.98 -30.79
CA CYS A 4 -60.79 -82.74 -29.40
C CYS A 4 -60.99 -81.25 -29.03
N ASP A 5 -61.83 -81.01 -28.03
CA ASP A 5 -61.82 -79.79 -27.24
C ASP A 5 -60.65 -79.84 -26.25
N CYS A 6 -59.64 -79.01 -26.47
CA CYS A 6 -58.61 -78.72 -25.48
C CYS A 6 -59.03 -77.47 -24.71
N ILE A 7 -59.67 -77.66 -23.55
CA ILE A 7 -59.86 -76.60 -22.57
C ILE A 7 -58.52 -76.45 -21.83
N GLU A 8 -57.76 -75.40 -22.15
CA GLU A 8 -56.56 -75.00 -21.40
C GLU A 8 -56.98 -74.44 -20.02
N PRO A 9 -56.41 -74.93 -18.91
CA PRO A 9 -56.73 -74.41 -17.59
C PRO A 9 -56.01 -73.07 -17.35
N LEU A 10 -56.76 -72.05 -16.93
CA LEU A 10 -56.24 -70.76 -16.46
C LEU A 10 -55.42 -70.97 -15.17
N TRP A 11 -54.12 -70.67 -15.18
CA TRP A 11 -53.21 -70.99 -14.06
C TRP A 11 -53.27 -69.93 -12.95
N PRO A 12 -53.12 -70.31 -11.65
CA PRO A 12 -53.10 -69.37 -10.51
C PRO A 12 -51.94 -68.35 -10.54
N THR A 13 -50.95 -68.55 -11.41
CA THR A 13 -49.83 -67.64 -11.65
C THR A 13 -50.27 -66.32 -12.27
N ASP A 14 -51.37 -66.33 -13.04
CA ASP A 14 -51.88 -65.15 -13.74
C ASP A 14 -52.45 -64.11 -12.77
N GLU A 15 -53.12 -64.54 -11.69
CA GLU A 15 -53.68 -63.64 -10.67
C GLU A 15 -52.58 -62.93 -9.85
N LEU A 16 -51.51 -63.65 -9.49
CA LEU A 16 -50.40 -63.07 -8.75
C LEU A 16 -49.66 -62.03 -9.60
N LEU A 17 -49.38 -62.33 -10.86
CA LEU A 17 -48.72 -61.40 -11.79
C LEU A 17 -49.55 -60.13 -11.99
N ILE A 18 -50.86 -60.25 -12.20
CA ILE A 18 -51.77 -59.10 -12.33
C ILE A 18 -51.77 -58.26 -11.05
N LYS A 19 -51.78 -58.89 -9.86
CA LYS A 19 -51.74 -58.18 -8.58
C LYS A 19 -50.44 -57.42 -8.37
N TYR A 20 -49.30 -58.02 -8.71
CA TYR A 20 -48.00 -57.33 -8.64
C TYR A 20 -47.91 -56.17 -9.62
N GLN A 21 -48.44 -56.34 -10.84
CA GLN A 21 -48.47 -55.27 -11.83
C GLN A 21 -49.35 -54.10 -11.39
N TYR A 22 -50.53 -54.39 -10.82
CA TYR A 22 -51.43 -53.40 -10.24
C TYR A 22 -50.77 -52.59 -9.10
N ILE A 23 -50.14 -53.29 -8.15
CA ILE A 23 -49.45 -52.64 -7.02
C ILE A 23 -48.28 -51.78 -7.54
N SER A 24 -47.53 -52.29 -8.50
CA SER A 24 -46.39 -51.58 -9.09
C SER A 24 -46.84 -50.31 -9.83
N ASP A 25 -47.85 -50.40 -10.70
CA ASP A 25 -48.38 -49.25 -11.44
C ASP A 25 -48.92 -48.16 -10.49
N PHE A 26 -49.53 -48.55 -9.36
CA PHE A 26 -49.98 -47.61 -8.32
C PHE A 26 -48.80 -46.85 -7.69
N PHE A 27 -47.75 -47.54 -7.24
CA PHE A 27 -46.59 -46.91 -6.63
C PHE A 27 -45.79 -46.06 -7.63
N ILE A 28 -45.69 -46.50 -8.89
CA ILE A 28 -45.03 -45.74 -9.96
C ILE A 28 -45.81 -44.45 -10.23
N ALA A 29 -47.14 -44.52 -10.36
CA ALA A 29 -47.97 -43.33 -10.54
C ALA A 29 -47.79 -42.34 -9.38
N LEU A 30 -47.84 -42.82 -8.13
CA LEU A 30 -47.65 -41.98 -6.94
C LEU A 30 -46.28 -41.30 -6.94
N ALA A 31 -45.20 -42.03 -7.23
CA ALA A 31 -43.86 -41.47 -7.32
C ALA A 31 -43.76 -40.41 -8.43
N TYR A 32 -44.35 -40.66 -9.60
CA TYR A 32 -44.32 -39.74 -10.73
C TYR A 32 -45.15 -38.46 -10.51
N PHE A 33 -46.15 -38.47 -9.61
CA PHE A 33 -46.80 -37.24 -9.16
C PHE A 33 -46.03 -36.53 -8.02
N SER A 34 -45.27 -37.26 -7.20
CA SER A 34 -44.47 -36.68 -6.10
C SER A 34 -43.23 -35.93 -6.58
N ILE A 35 -42.46 -36.51 -7.51
CA ILE A 35 -41.19 -35.94 -8.01
C ILE A 35 -41.36 -34.50 -8.56
N PRO A 36 -42.38 -34.20 -9.39
CA PRO A 36 -42.62 -32.83 -9.87
C PRO A 36 -42.96 -31.84 -8.75
N LEU A 37 -43.67 -32.26 -7.70
CA LEU A 37 -43.99 -31.40 -6.56
C LEU A 37 -42.72 -31.00 -5.79
N GLU A 38 -41.82 -31.95 -5.57
CA GLU A 38 -40.51 -31.72 -4.93
C GLU A 38 -39.63 -30.79 -5.77
N LEU A 39 -39.60 -30.98 -7.09
CA LEU A 39 -38.90 -30.09 -8.02
C LEU A 39 -39.45 -28.65 -7.99
N ILE A 40 -40.78 -28.48 -7.96
CA ILE A 40 -41.41 -27.15 -7.87
C ILE A 40 -41.02 -26.46 -6.55
N TYR A 41 -41.04 -27.19 -5.44
CA TYR A 41 -40.62 -26.67 -4.14
C TYR A 41 -39.16 -26.20 -4.17
N PHE A 42 -38.26 -27.02 -4.73
CA PHE A 42 -36.84 -26.70 -4.87
C PHE A 42 -36.60 -25.44 -5.70
N VAL A 43 -37.26 -25.32 -6.86
CA VAL A 43 -37.14 -24.14 -7.74
C VAL A 43 -37.66 -22.87 -7.07
N LYS A 44 -38.76 -22.97 -6.32
CA LYS A 44 -39.30 -21.81 -5.60
C LYS A 44 -38.36 -21.33 -4.50
N LYS A 45 -37.55 -22.22 -3.92
CA LYS A 45 -36.56 -21.88 -2.87
C LYS A 45 -35.22 -21.41 -3.45
N SER A 46 -34.82 -21.93 -4.62
CA SER A 46 -33.58 -21.58 -5.30
C SER A 46 -33.75 -20.35 -6.20
N SER A 47 -33.22 -19.20 -5.75
CA SER A 47 -33.40 -17.88 -6.38
C SER A 47 -32.86 -17.77 -7.82
N PHE A 48 -31.96 -18.66 -8.24
CA PHE A 48 -31.19 -18.52 -9.49
C PHE A 48 -31.16 -19.83 -10.31
N PHE A 49 -32.29 -20.17 -10.95
CA PHE A 49 -32.31 -21.23 -11.97
C PHE A 49 -32.63 -20.66 -13.36
N PRO A 50 -31.63 -20.49 -14.25
CA PRO A 50 -31.83 -19.84 -15.56
C PRO A 50 -32.68 -20.66 -16.55
N TYR A 51 -32.88 -21.96 -16.29
CA TYR A 51 -33.58 -22.88 -17.22
C TYR A 51 -34.93 -23.37 -16.69
N ARG A 52 -35.79 -22.46 -16.22
CA ARG A 52 -37.13 -22.80 -15.68
C ARG A 52 -38.00 -23.59 -16.67
N TRP A 53 -37.89 -23.31 -17.96
CA TRP A 53 -38.63 -24.00 -19.02
C TRP A 53 -38.30 -25.50 -19.14
N VAL A 54 -37.04 -25.88 -18.93
CA VAL A 54 -36.63 -27.30 -18.93
C VAL A 54 -37.28 -28.05 -17.79
N LEU A 55 -37.36 -27.43 -16.61
CA LEU A 55 -37.99 -28.05 -15.45
C LEU A 55 -39.50 -28.22 -15.63
N ILE A 56 -40.16 -27.28 -16.31
CA ILE A 56 -41.56 -27.41 -16.69
C ILE A 56 -41.76 -28.57 -17.67
N GLN A 57 -40.91 -28.68 -18.70
CA GLN A 57 -41.01 -29.76 -19.68
C GLN A 57 -40.68 -31.14 -19.07
N PHE A 58 -39.67 -31.20 -18.19
CA PHE A 58 -39.29 -32.41 -17.47
C PHE A 58 -40.40 -32.84 -16.49
N GLY A 59 -40.97 -31.90 -15.74
CA GLY A 59 -42.12 -32.13 -14.89
C GLY A 59 -43.34 -32.61 -15.67
N ALA A 60 -43.65 -31.97 -16.81
CA ALA A 60 -44.73 -32.39 -17.68
C ALA A 60 -44.52 -33.81 -18.24
N PHE A 61 -43.30 -34.16 -18.64
CA PHE A 61 -42.95 -35.50 -19.09
C PHE A 61 -43.18 -36.56 -18.00
N ILE A 62 -42.71 -36.32 -16.78
CA ILE A 62 -42.90 -37.24 -15.64
C ILE A 62 -44.39 -37.41 -15.32
N VAL A 63 -45.16 -36.32 -15.29
CA VAL A 63 -46.61 -36.35 -15.03
C VAL A 63 -47.35 -37.14 -16.11
N LEU A 64 -47.03 -36.93 -17.39
CA LEU A 64 -47.66 -37.66 -18.49
C LEU A 64 -47.33 -39.15 -18.45
N CYS A 65 -46.09 -39.52 -18.12
CA CYS A 65 -45.71 -40.91 -17.84
C CYS A 65 -46.52 -41.49 -16.67
N GLY A 66 -46.67 -40.75 -15.57
CA GLY A 66 -47.44 -41.17 -14.40
C GLY A 66 -48.92 -41.37 -14.72
N ALA A 67 -49.48 -40.49 -15.55
CA ALA A 67 -50.85 -40.61 -16.04
C ALA A 67 -51.05 -41.90 -16.84
N THR A 68 -50.07 -42.35 -17.64
CA THR A 68 -50.20 -43.63 -18.36
C THR A 68 -50.25 -44.84 -17.42
N HIS A 69 -49.52 -44.84 -16.30
CA HIS A 69 -49.62 -45.89 -15.28
C HIS A 69 -50.95 -45.85 -14.53
N LEU A 70 -51.47 -44.66 -14.22
CA LEU A 70 -52.79 -44.51 -13.60
C LEU A 70 -53.92 -44.97 -14.53
N ILE A 71 -53.81 -44.69 -15.83
CA ILE A 71 -54.76 -45.16 -16.86
C ILE A 71 -54.67 -46.69 -16.99
N ASN A 72 -53.47 -47.28 -16.93
CA ASN A 72 -53.31 -48.75 -16.91
C ASN A 72 -54.03 -49.37 -15.70
N LEU A 73 -53.87 -48.79 -14.51
CA LEU A 73 -54.56 -49.22 -13.30
C LEU A 73 -56.09 -49.22 -13.46
N TRP A 74 -56.63 -48.16 -14.08
CA TRP A 74 -58.06 -48.02 -14.36
C TRP A 74 -58.53 -48.99 -15.47
N THR A 75 -57.67 -49.30 -16.44
CA THR A 75 -58.00 -50.20 -17.56
C THR A 75 -58.23 -51.63 -17.09
N PHE A 76 -57.59 -52.07 -15.99
CA PHE A 76 -57.81 -53.40 -15.40
C PHE A 76 -59.24 -53.62 -14.89
N THR A 77 -60.00 -52.57 -14.57
CA THR A 77 -61.35 -52.71 -13.99
C THR A 77 -62.47 -52.52 -15.03
N THR A 78 -62.23 -51.77 -16.11
CA THR A 78 -63.29 -51.41 -17.07
C THR A 78 -62.76 -51.22 -18.49
N HIS A 79 -63.05 -52.17 -19.40
CA HIS A 79 -62.68 -52.06 -20.81
C HIS A 79 -63.71 -51.24 -21.60
N THR A 80 -63.48 -49.93 -21.73
CA THR A 80 -64.27 -49.04 -22.59
C THR A 80 -63.41 -48.40 -23.68
N LYS A 81 -63.97 -48.20 -24.89
CA LYS A 81 -63.29 -47.53 -26.02
C LYS A 81 -62.72 -46.15 -25.66
N THR A 82 -63.36 -45.46 -24.72
CA THR A 82 -62.94 -44.15 -24.20
C THR A 82 -61.57 -44.21 -23.51
N VAL A 83 -61.31 -45.25 -22.70
CA VAL A 83 -60.04 -45.41 -21.97
C VAL A 83 -58.88 -45.67 -22.94
N ALA A 84 -59.11 -46.45 -24.00
CA ALA A 84 -58.13 -46.69 -25.05
C ALA A 84 -57.75 -45.39 -25.79
N MET A 85 -58.72 -44.53 -26.13
CA MET A 85 -58.45 -43.22 -26.74
C MET A 85 -57.63 -42.30 -25.82
N VAL A 86 -57.98 -42.23 -24.53
CA VAL A 86 -57.24 -41.43 -23.54
C VAL A 86 -55.80 -41.93 -23.39
N MET A 87 -55.59 -43.24 -23.37
CA MET A 87 -54.25 -43.84 -23.33
C MET A 87 -53.43 -43.50 -24.57
N THR A 88 -54.03 -43.57 -25.77
CA THR A 88 -53.34 -43.20 -27.01
C THR A 88 -52.94 -41.73 -27.01
N VAL A 89 -53.84 -40.83 -26.61
CA VAL A 89 -53.55 -39.39 -26.50
C VAL A 89 -52.43 -39.13 -25.49
N ALA A 90 -52.49 -39.78 -24.32
CA ALA A 90 -51.44 -39.67 -23.30
C ALA A 90 -50.08 -40.11 -23.86
N LYS A 91 -49.99 -41.29 -24.49
CA LYS A 91 -48.75 -41.80 -25.11
C LYS A 91 -48.19 -40.89 -26.19
N VAL A 92 -49.05 -40.36 -27.07
CA VAL A 92 -48.63 -39.41 -28.12
C VAL A 92 -48.12 -38.11 -27.51
N SER A 93 -48.82 -37.56 -26.51
CA SER A 93 -48.37 -36.35 -25.82
C SER A 93 -47.02 -36.55 -25.10
N THR A 94 -46.82 -37.71 -24.45
CA THR A 94 -45.54 -38.08 -23.83
C THR A 94 -44.42 -38.14 -24.86
N ALA A 95 -44.67 -38.76 -26.02
CA ALA A 95 -43.68 -38.87 -27.09
C ALA A 95 -43.27 -37.49 -27.63
N VAL A 96 -44.24 -36.58 -27.83
CA VAL A 96 -43.98 -35.21 -28.27
C VAL A 96 -43.16 -34.43 -27.25
N VAL A 97 -43.56 -34.47 -25.96
CA VAL A 97 -42.81 -33.78 -24.90
C VAL A 97 -41.40 -34.36 -24.74
N SER A 98 -41.24 -35.68 -24.87
CA SER A 98 -39.93 -36.36 -24.82
C SER A 98 -39.01 -35.95 -25.97
N CYS A 99 -39.53 -35.83 -27.19
CA CYS A 99 -38.74 -35.34 -28.32
C CYS A 99 -38.34 -33.87 -28.13
N ALA A 100 -39.26 -33.04 -27.64
CA ALA A 100 -38.99 -31.62 -27.39
C ALA A 100 -37.92 -31.42 -26.30
N THR A 101 -37.97 -32.19 -25.20
CA THR A 101 -36.96 -32.13 -24.14
C THR A 101 -35.59 -32.59 -24.62
N ALA A 102 -35.53 -33.65 -25.43
CA ALA A 102 -34.27 -34.14 -26.00
C ALA A 102 -33.58 -33.08 -26.86
N LEU A 103 -34.32 -32.37 -27.72
CA LEU A 103 -33.78 -31.29 -28.56
C LEU A 103 -33.29 -30.09 -27.74
N MET A 104 -34.04 -29.68 -26.72
CA MET A 104 -33.62 -28.60 -25.82
C MET A 104 -32.36 -28.94 -25.04
N LEU A 105 -32.20 -30.19 -24.60
CA LEU A 105 -31.06 -30.62 -23.81
C LEU A 105 -29.74 -30.53 -24.60
N VAL A 106 -29.76 -30.78 -25.91
CA VAL A 106 -28.58 -30.62 -26.80
C VAL A 106 -28.05 -29.19 -26.79
N HIS A 107 -28.92 -28.19 -26.68
CA HIS A 107 -28.51 -26.78 -26.64
C HIS A 107 -28.08 -26.32 -25.24
N ILE A 108 -28.69 -26.88 -24.19
CA ILE A 108 -28.47 -26.41 -22.81
C ILE A 108 -27.21 -27.02 -22.18
N ILE A 109 -26.83 -28.25 -22.55
CA ILE A 109 -25.58 -28.89 -22.09
C ILE A 109 -24.34 -28.03 -22.41
N PRO A 110 -24.10 -27.58 -23.66
CA PRO A 110 -22.91 -26.77 -23.96
C PRO A 110 -22.91 -25.42 -23.24
N ASP A 111 -24.08 -24.77 -23.08
CA ASP A 111 -24.20 -23.51 -22.35
C ASP A 111 -23.82 -23.67 -20.88
N LEU A 112 -24.32 -24.72 -20.21
CA LEU A 112 -23.99 -25.01 -18.81
C LEU A 112 -22.49 -25.27 -18.62
N LEU A 113 -21.88 -25.99 -19.56
CA LEU A 113 -20.45 -26.27 -19.55
C LEU A 113 -19.64 -24.98 -19.76
N SER A 114 -20.04 -24.12 -20.70
CA SER A 114 -19.34 -22.86 -21.00
C SER A 114 -19.29 -21.89 -19.81
N VAL A 115 -20.38 -21.80 -19.03
CA VAL A 115 -20.45 -20.94 -17.84
C VAL A 115 -19.50 -21.43 -16.77
N LYS A 116 -19.47 -22.74 -16.51
CA LYS A 116 -18.56 -23.35 -15.53
C LYS A 116 -17.10 -23.17 -15.94
N THR A 117 -16.79 -23.30 -17.23
CA THR A 117 -15.44 -23.05 -17.76
C THR A 117 -15.05 -21.58 -17.62
N ARG A 118 -15.97 -20.64 -17.88
CA ARG A 118 -15.72 -19.20 -17.71
C ARG A 118 -15.49 -18.82 -16.25
N GLU A 119 -16.27 -19.38 -15.32
CA GLU A 119 -16.07 -19.15 -13.88
C GLU A 119 -14.70 -19.66 -13.42
N LEU A 120 -14.31 -20.86 -13.86
CA LEU A 120 -13.01 -21.43 -13.53
C LEU A 120 -11.86 -20.60 -14.11
N PHE A 121 -11.99 -20.13 -15.36
CA PHE A 121 -11.00 -19.27 -15.99
C PHE A 121 -10.85 -17.94 -15.24
N LEU A 122 -11.97 -17.31 -14.84
CA LEU A 122 -11.95 -16.08 -14.06
C LEU A 122 -11.31 -16.27 -12.67
N LYS A 123 -11.56 -17.41 -12.01
CA LYS A 123 -10.92 -17.75 -10.73
C LYS A 123 -9.40 -17.89 -10.89
N ASN A 124 -8.94 -18.66 -11.87
CA ASN A 124 -7.51 -18.84 -12.13
C ASN A 124 -6.84 -17.50 -12.48
N LYS A 125 -7.49 -16.67 -13.31
CA LYS A 125 -7.02 -15.30 -13.63
C LYS A 125 -6.92 -14.41 -12.40
N ALA A 126 -7.87 -14.51 -11.47
CA ALA A 126 -7.84 -13.73 -10.23
C ALA A 126 -6.73 -14.18 -9.29
N GLU A 127 -6.48 -15.49 -9.18
CA GLU A 127 -5.36 -16.04 -8.40
C GLU A 127 -3.99 -15.64 -8.99
N GLU A 128 -3.86 -15.64 -10.32
CA GLU A 128 -2.66 -15.17 -11.01
C GLU A 128 -2.39 -13.68 -10.73
N LEU A 129 -3.44 -12.84 -10.77
CA LEU A 129 -3.33 -11.43 -10.42
C LEU A 129 -2.95 -11.20 -8.95
N ASP A 130 -3.52 -11.99 -8.03
CA ASP A 130 -3.22 -11.88 -6.60
C ASP A 130 -1.76 -12.24 -6.29
N TRP A 131 -1.21 -13.24 -6.99
CA TRP A 131 0.21 -13.60 -6.92
C TRP A 131 1.13 -12.48 -7.44
N GLU A 132 0.83 -11.90 -8.62
CA GLU A 132 1.60 -10.78 -9.17
C GLU A 132 1.56 -9.55 -8.24
N MET A 133 0.39 -9.23 -7.67
CA MET A 133 0.25 -8.13 -6.72
C MET A 133 1.06 -8.36 -5.43
N GLY A 134 1.15 -9.60 -4.94
CA GLY A 134 1.98 -9.94 -3.79
C GLY A 134 3.48 -9.67 -4.02
N LEU A 135 3.98 -9.98 -5.21
CA LEU A 135 5.37 -9.73 -5.59
C LEU A 135 5.69 -8.22 -5.70
N ILE A 136 4.78 -7.43 -6.27
CA ILE A 136 4.95 -5.98 -6.37
C ILE A 136 4.91 -5.33 -4.98
N ARG A 137 4.02 -5.79 -4.10
CA ARG A 137 3.85 -5.23 -2.74
C ARG A 137 5.08 -5.45 -1.86
N THR A 138 5.68 -6.63 -1.94
CA THR A 138 6.93 -6.94 -1.23
C THR A 138 8.11 -6.10 -1.74
N GLN A 139 8.18 -5.84 -3.05
CA GLN A 139 9.18 -4.93 -3.62
C GLN A 139 8.94 -3.47 -3.19
N GLU A 140 7.69 -3.02 -3.12
CA GLU A 140 7.33 -1.67 -2.71
C GLU A 140 7.61 -1.42 -1.22
N GLU A 141 7.32 -2.39 -0.35
CA GLU A 141 7.66 -2.35 1.08
C GLU A 141 9.17 -2.31 1.29
N THR A 142 9.92 -3.15 0.59
CA THR A 142 11.39 -3.15 0.63
C THR A 142 11.95 -1.82 0.11
N GLY A 143 11.40 -1.29 -0.99
CA GLY A 143 11.76 0.01 -1.54
C GLY A 143 11.44 1.18 -0.60
N ARG A 144 10.33 1.11 0.13
CA ARG A 144 9.97 2.09 1.17
C ARG A 144 10.94 2.05 2.34
N HIS A 145 11.28 0.86 2.84
CA HIS A 145 12.25 0.70 3.92
C HIS A 145 13.63 1.20 3.52
N VAL A 146 14.11 0.88 2.31
CA VAL A 146 15.39 1.39 1.80
C VAL A 146 15.37 2.90 1.64
N ARG A 147 14.28 3.50 1.12
CA ARG A 147 14.15 4.97 1.02
C ARG A 147 14.11 5.63 2.39
N MET A 148 13.40 5.05 3.36
CA MET A 148 13.36 5.54 4.74
C MET A 148 14.75 5.50 5.38
N LEU A 149 15.44 4.35 5.31
CA LEU A 149 16.80 4.19 5.84
C LEU A 149 17.80 5.13 5.15
N THR A 150 17.72 5.27 3.83
CA THR A 150 18.59 6.18 3.06
C THR A 150 18.32 7.65 3.43
N HIS A 151 17.06 8.01 3.65
CA HIS A 151 16.67 9.34 4.09
C HIS A 151 17.14 9.62 5.52
N GLU A 152 17.00 8.66 6.45
CA GLU A 152 17.45 8.79 7.84
C GLU A 152 18.98 8.87 7.94
N ILE A 153 19.71 8.08 7.16
CA ILE A 153 21.17 8.16 7.08
C ILE A 153 21.58 9.50 6.48
N ARG A 154 20.93 9.97 5.40
CA ARG A 154 21.23 11.29 4.83
C ARG A 154 20.92 12.42 5.82
N SER A 155 19.78 12.40 6.49
CA SER A 155 19.38 13.47 7.43
C SER A 155 20.33 13.57 8.63
N THR A 156 20.81 12.42 9.14
CA THR A 156 21.75 12.37 10.26
C THR A 156 23.19 12.70 9.86
N LEU A 157 23.63 12.32 8.66
CA LEU A 157 25.01 12.54 8.19
C LEU A 157 25.23 13.94 7.59
N ASP A 158 24.21 14.58 7.01
CA ASP A 158 24.31 15.90 6.37
C ASP A 158 24.56 17.02 7.40
N ARG A 159 24.03 16.89 8.62
CA ARG A 159 24.08 17.92 9.66
C ARG A 159 25.48 18.33 10.11
N HIS A 160 26.33 17.36 10.46
CA HIS A 160 27.73 17.64 10.85
C HIS A 160 28.65 17.82 9.64
N THR A 161 28.31 17.16 8.53
CA THR A 161 29.14 17.18 7.32
C THR A 161 29.03 18.51 6.59
N ILE A 162 27.86 19.14 6.47
CA ILE A 162 27.72 20.42 5.77
C ILE A 162 28.59 21.50 6.41
N LEU A 163 28.41 21.80 7.70
CA LEU A 163 29.15 22.89 8.36
C LEU A 163 30.66 22.65 8.33
N LYS A 164 31.06 21.41 8.61
CA LYS A 164 32.47 21.01 8.54
C LYS A 164 33.03 21.13 7.12
N THR A 165 32.26 20.75 6.11
CA THR A 165 32.67 20.83 4.69
C THR A 165 32.77 22.29 4.25
N THR A 166 31.80 23.14 4.61
CA THR A 166 31.86 24.57 4.29
C THR A 166 33.05 25.25 4.92
N ILE A 167 33.36 24.96 6.20
CA ILE A 167 34.54 25.50 6.89
C ILE A 167 35.83 25.02 6.20
N VAL A 168 35.91 23.74 5.83
CA VAL A 168 37.08 23.18 5.12
C VAL A 168 37.26 23.79 3.73
N GLU A 169 36.18 23.93 2.96
CA GLU A 169 36.22 24.45 1.61
C GLU A 169 36.50 25.96 1.58
N LEU A 170 35.92 26.73 2.52
CA LEU A 170 36.30 28.12 2.77
C LEU A 170 37.77 28.25 3.12
N GLY A 171 38.26 27.40 4.03
CA GLY A 171 39.66 27.36 4.44
C GLY A 171 40.61 27.11 3.27
N ARG A 172 40.24 26.21 2.35
CA ARG A 172 41.00 25.94 1.12
C ARG A 172 40.92 27.08 0.12
N THR A 173 39.71 27.61 -0.13
CA THR A 173 39.46 28.64 -1.15
C THR A 173 40.14 29.96 -0.81
N LEU A 174 40.09 30.36 0.47
CA LEU A 174 40.66 31.62 0.95
C LEU A 174 42.07 31.45 1.52
N GLY A 175 42.61 30.23 1.60
CA GLY A 175 43.94 29.96 2.14
C GLY A 175 44.07 30.36 3.61
N LEU A 176 43.10 29.98 4.44
CA LEU A 176 43.03 30.37 5.86
C LEU A 176 43.93 29.50 6.73
N GLU A 177 44.50 30.12 7.76
CA GLU A 177 45.17 29.38 8.82
C GLU A 177 44.16 28.69 9.72
N GLU A 178 43.10 29.41 10.10
CA GLU A 178 42.05 28.89 10.97
C GLU A 178 40.71 29.55 10.62
N CYS A 179 39.63 28.78 10.75
CA CYS A 179 38.27 29.24 10.54
C CYS A 179 37.39 28.64 11.63
N ALA A 180 36.75 29.49 12.43
CA ALA A 180 36.02 29.12 13.63
C ALA A 180 34.58 29.60 13.56
N LEU A 181 33.64 28.73 13.93
CA LEU A 181 32.21 29.06 14.02
C LEU A 181 31.77 29.05 15.48
N TRP A 182 31.35 30.22 15.96
CA TRP A 182 30.85 30.48 17.30
C TRP A 182 29.33 30.55 17.29
N MET A 183 28.69 29.68 18.07
CA MET A 183 27.23 29.56 18.16
C MET A 183 26.75 30.11 19.51
N PRO A 184 25.58 30.76 19.59
CA PRO A 184 25.01 31.17 20.87
C PRO A 184 24.69 29.95 21.75
N SER A 185 24.96 30.07 23.05
CA SER A 185 24.64 29.06 24.08
C SER A 185 23.13 29.05 24.39
N ARG A 186 22.64 27.97 25.04
CA ARG A 186 21.24 27.85 25.49
C ARG A 186 20.78 29.01 26.37
N SER A 187 21.68 29.56 27.17
CA SER A 187 21.39 30.70 28.05
C SER A 187 21.30 32.04 27.31
N GLY A 188 21.69 32.10 26.02
CA GLY A 188 21.76 33.33 25.23
C GLY A 188 22.82 34.36 25.66
N SER A 189 23.51 34.11 26.78
CA SER A 189 24.46 35.04 27.40
C SER A 189 25.91 34.86 26.94
N SER A 190 26.21 33.79 26.22
CA SER A 190 27.54 33.45 25.75
C SER A 190 27.53 32.81 24.37
N LEU A 191 28.66 32.91 23.67
CA LEU A 191 28.96 32.20 22.43
C LEU A 191 29.86 31.01 22.77
N GLN A 192 29.50 29.83 22.29
CA GLN A 192 30.27 28.60 22.40
C GLN A 192 30.88 28.23 21.04
N LEU A 193 32.14 27.83 21.06
CA LEU A 193 32.81 27.37 19.85
C LEU A 193 32.26 26.01 19.42
N SER A 194 31.67 25.96 18.22
CA SER A 194 31.02 24.77 17.67
C SER A 194 31.94 24.01 16.72
N HIS A 195 32.57 24.70 15.76
CA HIS A 195 33.42 24.08 14.75
C HIS A 195 34.70 24.90 14.50
N THR A 196 35.78 24.22 14.16
CA THR A 196 37.07 24.81 13.79
C THR A 196 37.70 24.05 12.61
N LEU A 197 38.55 24.71 11.83
CA LEU A 197 39.24 24.12 10.70
C LEU A 197 40.39 23.22 11.17
N ARG A 198 41.25 23.72 12.06
CA ARG A 198 42.48 23.03 12.50
C ARG A 198 42.50 22.67 13.99
N HIS A 199 41.40 22.86 14.71
CA HIS A 199 41.28 22.55 16.16
C HIS A 199 42.32 23.27 17.04
N GLN A 200 42.84 24.43 16.62
CA GLN A 200 43.79 25.19 17.42
C GLN A 200 43.13 25.86 18.64
N ILE A 201 41.80 26.00 18.61
CA ILE A 201 40.97 26.46 19.73
C ILE A 201 40.19 25.24 20.27
N THR A 202 40.25 25.01 21.58
CA THR A 202 39.52 23.91 22.23
C THR A 202 38.01 24.07 22.05
N VAL A 203 37.40 23.15 21.30
CA VAL A 203 35.94 23.04 21.12
C VAL A 203 35.28 22.99 22.50
N GLY A 204 34.25 23.83 22.71
CA GLY A 204 33.61 24.03 24.01
C GLY A 204 34.05 25.27 24.80
N SER A 205 35.02 26.05 24.31
CA SER A 205 35.31 27.37 24.88
C SER A 205 34.10 28.30 24.74
N SER A 206 33.75 29.01 25.82
CA SER A 206 32.67 29.99 25.83
C SER A 206 33.19 31.41 26.06
N ILE A 207 32.54 32.38 25.41
CA ILE A 207 32.87 33.80 25.49
C ILE A 207 31.58 34.57 25.75
N SER A 208 31.60 35.57 26.63
CA SER A 208 30.42 36.40 26.89
C SER A 208 30.04 37.23 25.67
N ILE A 209 28.74 37.31 25.38
CA ILE A 209 28.20 38.07 24.25
C ILE A 209 28.36 39.60 24.42
N ASN A 210 28.57 40.06 25.65
CA ASN A 210 28.63 41.48 26.02
C ASN A 210 29.95 42.17 25.63
N LEU A 211 30.83 41.50 24.89
CA LEU A 211 32.08 42.12 24.45
C LEU A 211 31.84 43.15 23.34
N PRO A 212 32.58 44.28 23.34
CA PRO A 212 32.38 45.34 22.36
C PRO A 212 32.60 44.87 20.92
N VAL A 213 33.57 43.98 20.70
CA VAL A 213 33.85 43.39 19.38
C VAL A 213 32.68 42.54 18.88
N ILE A 214 32.02 41.78 19.75
CA ILE A 214 30.86 40.96 19.38
C ILE A 214 29.67 41.85 18.99
N ASN A 215 29.39 42.88 19.79
CA ASN A 215 28.34 43.85 19.49
C ASN A 215 28.58 44.58 18.16
N GLN A 216 29.85 44.87 17.84
CA GLN A 216 30.23 45.46 16.55
C GLN A 216 29.94 44.52 15.39
N VAL A 217 30.30 43.23 15.50
CA VAL A 217 30.03 42.21 14.47
C VAL A 217 28.51 42.03 14.30
N PHE A 218 27.74 41.95 15.38
CA PHE A 218 26.30 41.78 15.31
C PHE A 218 25.56 42.99 14.72
N SER A 219 26.05 44.19 14.97
CA SER A 219 25.48 45.42 14.42
C SER A 219 25.81 45.61 12.93
N SER A 220 26.84 44.93 12.42
CA SER A 220 27.25 44.99 11.02
C SER A 220 26.55 43.91 10.18
N ASN A 221 26.09 44.25 8.98
CA ASN A 221 25.65 43.26 7.98
C ASN A 221 26.80 42.73 7.11
N ARG A 222 28.01 43.30 7.28
CA ARG A 222 29.20 43.02 6.48
C ARG A 222 30.26 42.31 7.30
N ALA A 223 31.16 41.61 6.63
CA ALA A 223 32.37 41.09 7.24
C ALA A 223 33.25 42.27 7.70
N ILE A 224 33.68 42.23 8.96
CA ILE A 224 34.51 43.28 9.56
C ILE A 224 35.85 42.72 10.01
N ILE A 225 36.89 43.54 9.95
CA ILE A 225 38.20 43.20 10.51
C ILE A 225 38.18 43.44 12.02
N ILE A 226 38.58 42.42 12.78
CA ILE A 226 38.68 42.46 14.24
C ILE A 226 40.14 42.34 14.67
N PRO A 227 40.50 42.87 15.86
CA PRO A 227 41.86 42.72 16.35
C PRO A 227 42.19 41.25 16.64
N HIS A 228 43.39 40.81 16.26
CA HIS A 228 43.91 39.46 16.55
C HIS A 228 44.01 39.15 18.06
N THR A 229 44.00 40.18 18.91
CA THR A 229 43.95 40.06 20.38
C THR A 229 42.55 39.77 20.92
N SER A 230 41.53 39.81 20.06
CA SER A 230 40.16 39.49 20.43
C SER A 230 40.05 38.05 20.95
N PRO A 231 39.24 37.78 22.00
CA PRO A 231 39.03 36.42 22.47
C PRO A 231 38.40 35.50 21.43
N LEU A 232 37.73 36.07 20.40
CA LEU A 232 37.19 35.34 19.25
C LEU A 232 38.28 34.75 18.33
N ALA A 233 39.48 35.35 18.35
CA ALA A 233 40.61 35.06 17.46
C ALA A 233 41.79 34.39 18.18
N ARG A 234 41.56 33.86 19.38
CA ARG A 234 42.64 33.37 20.25
C ARG A 234 43.20 32.03 19.76
N ILE A 235 44.21 32.08 18.90
CA ILE A 235 45.03 30.94 18.50
C ILE A 235 46.22 30.77 19.45
N ARG A 236 46.69 29.53 19.69
CA ARG A 236 48.02 29.27 20.26
C ARG A 236 49.05 29.29 19.11
N PRO A 237 50.02 30.22 19.07
CA PRO A 237 51.00 30.25 18.01
C PRO A 237 51.82 28.95 18.03
N LEU A 238 51.82 28.20 16.92
CA LEU A 238 52.76 27.11 16.70
C LEU A 238 54.14 27.73 16.39
N ALA A 239 55.20 27.15 16.95
CA ALA A 239 56.56 27.71 16.88
C ALA A 239 56.97 28.11 15.44
N GLY A 240 57.35 29.38 15.23
CA GLY A 240 57.71 29.95 13.92
C GLY A 240 57.87 31.49 13.96
N ARG A 241 58.10 32.12 12.81
CA ARG A 241 58.00 33.59 12.68
C ARG A 241 56.53 33.98 12.83
N TYR A 242 56.23 34.81 13.82
CA TYR A 242 54.87 35.23 14.13
C TYR A 242 54.65 36.67 13.68
N VAL A 243 53.88 36.85 12.60
CA VAL A 243 53.31 38.14 12.21
C VAL A 243 51.84 38.13 12.65
N PRO A 244 51.33 39.19 13.30
CA PRO A 244 49.93 39.22 13.72
C PRO A 244 49.00 39.06 12.51
N PRO A 245 48.20 37.99 12.44
CA PRO A 245 47.35 37.74 11.28
C PRO A 245 46.19 38.73 11.25
N GLU A 246 45.71 39.07 10.05
CA GLU A 246 44.48 39.83 9.92
C GLU A 246 43.27 38.90 10.06
N VAL A 247 42.31 39.31 10.88
CA VAL A 247 41.17 38.48 11.28
C VAL A 247 39.88 39.13 10.84
N ALA A 248 39.10 38.42 10.03
CA ALA A 248 37.77 38.83 9.65
C ALA A 248 36.72 38.11 10.50
N ALA A 249 35.66 38.82 10.86
CA ALA A 249 34.49 38.25 11.52
C ALA A 249 33.21 38.67 10.79
N VAL A 250 32.34 37.71 10.55
CA VAL A 250 31.03 37.93 9.93
C VAL A 250 29.96 37.28 10.81
N ARG A 251 28.82 37.97 10.94
CA ARG A 251 27.66 37.37 11.60
C ARG A 251 26.97 36.42 10.63
N VAL A 252 26.51 35.28 11.15
CA VAL A 252 25.70 34.30 10.42
C VAL A 252 24.31 34.32 11.06
N PRO A 253 23.26 34.77 10.35
CA PRO A 253 21.91 34.75 10.87
C PRO A 253 21.49 33.34 11.26
N LEU A 254 20.82 33.19 12.40
CA LEU A 254 20.12 31.97 12.78
C LEU A 254 18.62 32.29 12.83
N LEU A 255 17.82 31.59 12.03
CA LEU A 255 16.37 31.77 12.02
C LEU A 255 15.75 31.26 13.33
N ASN A 256 14.94 32.10 13.98
CA ASN A 256 14.17 31.71 15.15
C ASN A 256 12.91 30.95 14.68
N LEU A 257 12.91 29.63 14.83
CA LEU A 257 11.73 28.79 14.59
C LEU A 257 10.78 28.89 15.78
N SER A 258 10.13 30.04 15.95
CA SER A 258 9.15 30.28 17.01
C SER A 258 7.80 29.56 16.81
N ASN A 259 7.75 28.45 16.06
CA ASN A 259 6.52 27.71 15.77
C ASN A 259 6.56 26.21 16.13
N PHE A 260 7.63 25.71 16.75
CA PHE A 260 7.63 24.38 17.36
C PHE A 260 7.77 24.54 18.88
N GLN A 261 6.68 24.32 19.60
CA GLN A 261 6.67 24.16 21.05
C GLN A 261 7.58 22.99 21.45
N ILE A 262 8.84 23.31 21.73
CA ILE A 262 9.70 22.50 22.57
C ILE A 262 10.00 23.39 23.77
N ASN A 263 9.33 23.09 24.88
CA ASN A 263 9.56 23.70 26.18
C ASN A 263 11.06 23.68 26.51
N ASP A 264 11.53 24.74 27.17
CA ASP A 264 12.88 24.96 27.72
C ASP A 264 13.84 25.88 26.93
N TRP A 265 13.31 26.90 26.26
CA TRP A 265 14.07 28.08 25.85
C TRP A 265 13.46 29.33 26.49
N PRO A 266 14.21 30.15 27.24
CA PRO A 266 13.70 31.41 27.75
C PRO A 266 13.28 32.29 26.58
N GLU A 267 12.03 32.75 26.59
CA GLU A 267 11.47 33.70 25.62
C GLU A 267 12.30 34.99 25.61
N LEU A 268 13.32 35.03 24.75
CA LEU A 268 13.98 36.26 24.34
C LEU A 268 13.87 36.36 22.83
N SER A 269 12.93 37.21 22.42
CA SER A 269 12.61 37.69 21.07
C SER A 269 13.78 38.38 20.33
N ALA A 270 15.04 38.07 20.65
CA ALA A 270 16.21 38.63 19.98
C ALA A 270 16.68 37.67 18.89
N LYS A 271 16.93 38.19 17.68
CA LYS A 271 17.56 37.43 16.59
C LYS A 271 18.88 36.83 17.11
N SER A 272 18.97 35.49 17.13
CA SER A 272 20.20 34.79 17.48
C SER A 272 21.15 34.82 16.29
N TYR A 273 22.38 35.28 16.51
CA TYR A 273 23.43 35.29 15.48
C TYR A 273 24.57 34.38 15.91
N ALA A 274 25.07 33.58 14.97
CA ALA A 274 26.39 32.96 15.09
C ALA A 274 27.46 33.92 14.56
N ILE A 275 28.73 33.69 14.92
CA ILE A 275 29.87 34.43 14.40
C ILE A 275 30.82 33.46 13.72
N MET A 276 31.13 33.71 12.46
CA MET A 276 32.20 33.03 11.75
C MET A 276 33.45 33.93 11.76
N VAL A 277 34.55 33.39 12.25
CA VAL A 277 35.84 34.07 12.40
C VAL A 277 36.84 33.39 11.49
N LEU A 278 37.47 34.16 10.60
CA LEU A 278 38.39 33.69 9.58
C LEU A 278 39.75 34.37 9.78
N MET A 279 40.80 33.57 9.86
CA MET A 279 42.16 34.03 10.18
C MET A 279 43.10 33.71 9.04
N LEU A 280 43.78 34.73 8.54
CA LEU A 280 44.81 34.59 7.52
C LEU A 280 46.12 34.00 8.10
N PRO A 281 47.02 33.46 7.26
CA PRO A 281 48.28 32.87 7.72
C PRO A 281 49.22 33.88 8.38
N SER A 282 49.60 33.57 9.63
CA SER A 282 50.53 34.33 10.48
C SER A 282 51.99 34.31 10.01
N ASP A 283 52.34 33.48 9.03
CA ASP A 283 53.65 33.48 8.36
C ASP A 283 53.71 34.44 7.16
N SER A 284 52.57 35.04 6.79
CA SER A 284 52.46 36.00 5.69
C SER A 284 51.89 37.32 6.18
N ALA A 285 52.44 38.46 5.74
CA ALA A 285 51.86 39.79 5.98
C ALA A 285 50.66 40.05 5.04
N ARG A 286 49.81 39.03 4.83
CA ARG A 286 48.66 39.07 3.93
C ARG A 286 47.51 39.79 4.63
N ASN A 287 46.85 40.66 3.87
CA ASN A 287 45.64 41.35 4.30
C ASN A 287 44.43 40.86 3.49
N TRP A 288 43.24 41.01 4.04
CA TRP A 288 41.96 40.73 3.40
C TRP A 288 41.72 41.69 2.24
N HIS A 289 41.39 41.14 1.08
CA HIS A 289 40.90 41.92 -0.05
C HIS A 289 39.38 42.10 0.03
N VAL A 290 38.86 43.19 -0.55
CA VAL A 290 37.42 43.49 -0.57
C VAL A 290 36.61 42.33 -1.17
N HIS A 291 37.05 41.75 -2.28
CA HIS A 291 36.39 40.61 -2.92
C HIS A 291 36.37 39.34 -2.05
N GLU A 292 37.39 39.14 -1.21
CA GLU A 292 37.44 37.99 -0.29
C GLU A 292 36.44 38.15 0.85
N LEU A 293 36.27 39.38 1.35
CA LEU A 293 35.24 39.72 2.34
C LEU A 293 33.83 39.56 1.75
N GLU A 294 33.60 39.99 0.51
CA GLU A 294 32.32 39.78 -0.19
C GLU A 294 32.01 38.29 -0.39
N LEU A 295 33.00 37.46 -0.72
CA LEU A 295 32.82 36.00 -0.80
C LEU A 295 32.42 35.40 0.56
N VAL A 296 33.06 35.84 1.64
CA VAL A 296 32.73 35.41 3.00
C VAL A 296 31.29 35.79 3.37
N GLU A 297 30.84 36.99 2.98
CA GLU A 297 29.46 37.44 3.18
C GLU A 297 28.46 36.54 2.44
N VAL A 298 28.70 36.25 1.16
CA VAL A 298 27.83 35.37 0.36
C VAL A 298 27.77 33.97 0.97
N VAL A 299 28.89 33.43 1.45
CA VAL A 299 28.90 32.11 2.10
C VAL A 299 28.20 32.15 3.45
N ALA A 300 28.32 33.23 4.22
CA ALA A 300 27.59 33.41 5.48
C ALA A 300 26.07 33.45 5.26
N ASP A 301 25.60 34.12 4.21
CA ASP A 301 24.17 34.17 3.84
C ASP A 301 23.67 32.81 3.32
N GLN A 302 24.47 32.08 2.54
CA GLN A 302 24.12 30.73 2.11
C GLN A 302 24.10 29.72 3.27
N LEU A 303 24.95 29.94 4.27
CA LEU A 303 24.96 29.16 5.50
C LEU A 303 23.67 29.42 6.29
N ASP A 304 23.17 30.66 6.38
CA ASP A 304 21.84 30.94 6.97
C ASP A 304 20.77 30.05 6.33
N GLU A 305 20.67 30.01 5.00
CA GLU A 305 19.70 29.17 4.28
C GLU A 305 19.73 27.68 4.65
N ARG A 306 20.92 27.15 4.91
CA ARG A 306 21.12 25.74 5.28
C ARG A 306 21.00 25.50 6.78
N LEU A 307 21.20 26.51 7.60
CA LEU A 307 20.99 26.49 9.05
C LEU A 307 19.52 26.70 9.45
N LYS A 308 18.62 27.00 8.50
CA LYS A 308 17.15 27.13 8.71
C LYS A 308 16.45 25.86 9.20
N TRP A 309 17.13 24.71 9.25
CA TRP A 309 16.52 23.44 9.67
C TRP A 309 16.55 23.28 11.21
N PRO A 310 15.39 22.97 11.86
CA PRO A 310 15.27 22.86 13.32
C PRO A 310 16.29 21.92 13.99
N SER A 311 16.85 20.99 13.23
CA SER A 311 17.74 19.92 13.65
C SER A 311 19.16 20.37 14.03
N VAL A 312 19.59 21.58 13.63
CA VAL A 312 20.95 22.10 13.91
C VAL A 312 21.04 22.78 15.28
N LEU A 313 19.95 23.41 15.74
CA LEU A 313 19.88 24.08 17.06
C LEU A 313 19.80 23.09 18.24
N GLY A 314 19.41 21.83 18.00
CA GLY A 314 19.39 20.77 19.01
C GLY A 314 20.77 20.28 19.48
N MET A 315 21.86 20.87 19.01
CA MET A 315 23.25 20.48 19.31
C MET A 315 23.88 21.25 20.48
N ILE A 316 23.12 22.04 21.22
CA ILE A 316 23.58 22.73 22.44
C ILE A 316 23.13 21.95 23.69
N SER A 317 23.07 20.62 23.58
CA SER A 317 22.85 19.69 24.70
C SER A 317 24.14 19.00 25.10
#